data_AF-L8YCQ3-F1
#
_entry.id   AF-L8YCQ3-F1
#
_cell.length_a   1.000
_cell.length_b   1.000
_cell.length_c   1.000
_cell.angle_alpha   90.00
_cell.angle_beta   90.00
_cell.angle_gamma   90.00
#
_symmetry.space_group_name_H-M   'P 1'
#
loop_
_entity.id
_entity.type
_entity.pdbx_description
1 polymer ?
#
loop_
_entity_poly.entity_id
_entity_poly.type
_entity_poly.pdbx_seq_one_letter_code
_entity_poly.pdbx_strand_id
1 'polypeptide(L)'
;MCNPRNYSDTPPTSKSTVEELHEPIPSLFRALTEGDTQLNWNIVSFPVAEELSHHENLVSFLETVNQPHHQNVSVPSNNVHAPYASDKEHMCTVVYFDDCMSIHQCKISCESMGASKYRWFHNACCECIGPECIDYGSKTVKCMNCMF
;
A
#
# COMPACT_ATOMS: atom_id res chain seq x y z
N MET A 1 9.21 -17.98 26.07
CA MET A 1 8.93 -17.03 27.17
C MET A 1 8.67 -15.67 26.56
N CYS A 2 7.47 -15.10 26.69
CA CYS A 2 7.20 -13.72 26.27
C CYS A 2 7.77 -12.75 27.30
N ASN A 3 8.45 -11.70 26.83
CA ASN A 3 8.98 -10.65 27.69
C ASN A 3 7.80 -9.80 28.25
N PRO A 4 7.89 -9.23 29.46
CA PRO A 4 6.86 -8.34 29.98
C PRO A 4 6.66 -7.15 29.02
N ARG A 5 5.40 -6.82 28.69
CA ARG A 5 5.07 -5.69 27.81
C ARG A 5 5.63 -4.38 28.39
N ASN A 6 6.61 -3.80 27.71
CA ASN A 6 7.03 -2.44 27.98
C ASN A 6 6.05 -1.51 27.26
N TYR A 7 5.39 -0.61 27.98
CA TYR A 7 4.43 0.34 27.40
C TYR A 7 5.07 1.36 26.43
N SER A 8 6.40 1.31 26.23
CA SER A 8 7.13 2.07 25.20
C SER A 8 7.29 1.30 23.88
N ASP A 9 6.84 0.05 23.79
CA ASP A 9 6.96 -0.74 22.56
C ASP A 9 5.89 -0.29 21.56
N THR A 10 6.33 0.05 20.35
CA THR A 10 5.40 0.37 19.25
C THR A 10 4.56 -0.87 18.90
N PRO A 11 3.23 -0.72 18.69
CA PRO A 11 2.35 -1.86 18.41
C PRO A 11 2.85 -2.71 17.24
N PRO A 12 2.68 -4.04 17.24
CA PRO A 12 3.04 -4.89 16.10
C PRO A 12 2.38 -4.43 14.78
N THR A 13 1.21 -3.82 14.87
CA THR A 13 0.48 -3.23 13.72
C THR A 13 1.18 -2.02 13.10
N SER A 14 2.11 -1.36 13.82
CA SER A 14 2.86 -0.22 13.29
C SER A 14 4.16 -0.62 12.58
N LYS A 15 4.47 -1.92 12.50
CA LYS A 15 5.62 -2.46 11.78
C LYS A 15 5.17 -3.47 10.73
N SER A 16 5.82 -3.44 9.58
CA SER A 16 5.54 -4.37 8.51
C SER A 16 6.80 -4.70 7.72
N THR A 17 6.84 -5.90 7.17
CA THR A 17 7.78 -6.29 6.13
C THR A 17 7.10 -6.13 4.78
N VAL A 18 7.83 -5.60 3.79
CA VAL A 18 7.32 -5.37 2.44
C VAL A 18 8.29 -5.93 1.41
N GLU A 19 7.78 -6.40 0.28
CA GLU A 19 8.59 -6.96 -0.79
C GLU A 19 7.82 -6.90 -2.13
N GLU A 20 8.57 -6.69 -3.21
CA GLU A 20 8.08 -6.81 -4.59
C GLU A 20 8.11 -8.28 -5.02
N LEU A 21 7.01 -8.76 -5.60
CA LEU A 21 6.88 -10.15 -6.02
C LEU A 21 7.52 -10.36 -7.39
N HIS A 22 8.16 -11.51 -7.56
CA HIS A 22 8.74 -11.91 -8.83
C HIS A 22 7.62 -12.44 -9.75
N GLU A 23 7.59 -11.99 -11.00
CA GLU A 23 6.61 -12.43 -12.02
C GLU A 23 5.13 -12.21 -11.64
N PRO A 24 4.71 -10.96 -11.39
CA PRO A 24 3.30 -10.67 -11.12
C PRO A 24 2.43 -11.03 -12.33
N ILE A 25 1.16 -11.34 -12.06
CA ILE A 25 0.15 -11.62 -13.08
C ILE A 25 -0.98 -10.59 -12.93
N PRO A 26 -0.80 -9.33 -13.40
CA PRO A 26 -1.77 -8.24 -13.24
C PRO A 26 -3.20 -8.60 -13.64
N SER A 27 -3.35 -9.36 -14.73
CA SER A 27 -4.67 -9.78 -15.22
C SER A 27 -5.39 -10.72 -14.26
N LEU A 28 -4.66 -11.60 -13.56
CA LEU A 28 -5.23 -12.50 -12.56
C LEU A 28 -5.67 -11.72 -11.32
N PHE A 29 -4.80 -10.82 -10.83
CA PHE A 29 -5.12 -10.00 -9.67
C PHE A 29 -6.39 -9.17 -9.91
N ARG A 30 -6.48 -8.49 -11.06
CA ARG A 30 -7.67 -7.75 -11.47
C ARG A 30 -8.89 -8.65 -11.54
N ALA A 31 -8.81 -9.80 -12.21
CA ALA A 31 -9.94 -10.72 -12.32
C ALA A 31 -10.45 -11.25 -10.96
N LEU A 32 -9.57 -11.37 -9.96
CA LEU A 32 -9.93 -11.81 -8.60
C LEU A 32 -10.46 -10.67 -7.71
N THR A 33 -10.19 -9.43 -8.07
CA THR A 33 -10.55 -8.23 -7.28
C THR A 33 -11.66 -7.39 -7.90
N GLU A 34 -11.92 -7.55 -9.19
CA GLU A 34 -13.02 -6.91 -9.92
C GLU A 34 -14.31 -7.73 -9.72
N GLY A 35 -15.29 -7.14 -9.03
CA GLY A 35 -16.63 -7.71 -8.87
C GLY A 35 -16.89 -8.37 -7.52
N ASP A 36 -18.06 -9.00 -7.40
CA ASP A 36 -18.50 -9.70 -6.19
C ASP A 36 -18.02 -11.16 -6.24
N THR A 37 -16.76 -11.37 -5.87
CA THR A 37 -16.24 -12.72 -5.68
C THR A 37 -16.73 -13.23 -4.32
N GLN A 38 -17.26 -14.47 -4.26
CA GLN A 38 -17.73 -15.10 -3.00
C GLN A 38 -16.58 -15.46 -2.04
N LEU A 39 -15.43 -14.83 -2.18
CA LEU A 39 -14.23 -15.08 -1.41
C LEU A 39 -14.30 -14.19 -0.16
N ASN A 40 -14.04 -14.77 1.01
CA ASN A 40 -14.01 -14.04 2.29
C ASN A 40 -12.72 -13.21 2.39
N TRP A 41 -12.53 -12.28 1.45
CA TRP A 41 -11.39 -11.39 1.36
C TRP A 41 -11.87 -9.95 1.49
N ASN A 42 -11.11 -9.15 2.23
CA ASN A 42 -11.40 -7.73 2.36
C ASN A 42 -10.66 -6.97 1.26
N ILE A 43 -11.37 -6.67 0.16
CA ILE A 43 -10.85 -5.94 -0.99
C ILE A 43 -11.09 -4.44 -0.78
N VAL A 44 -10.03 -3.64 -0.86
CA VAL A 44 -10.09 -2.19 -0.67
C VAL A 44 -9.46 -1.51 -1.88
N SER A 45 -10.21 -0.61 -2.51
CA SER A 45 -9.71 0.24 -3.58
C SER A 45 -9.78 1.71 -3.17
N PHE A 46 -8.68 2.44 -3.34
CA PHE A 46 -8.59 3.87 -3.02
C PHE A 46 -7.80 4.61 -4.11
N PRO A 47 -8.01 5.93 -4.28
CA PRO A 47 -7.23 6.70 -5.25
C PRO A 47 -5.74 6.62 -4.93
N VAL A 48 -4.90 6.41 -5.95
CA VAL A 48 -3.45 6.28 -5.79
C VAL A 48 -2.82 7.49 -5.06
N ALA A 49 -3.38 8.69 -5.21
CA ALA A 49 -2.93 9.89 -4.48
C ALA A 49 -3.05 9.76 -2.94
N GLU A 50 -3.99 8.97 -2.44
CA GLU A 50 -4.19 8.74 -1.01
C GLU A 50 -3.08 7.87 -0.39
N GLU A 51 -2.38 7.07 -1.20
CA GLU A 51 -1.20 6.33 -0.74
C GLU A 51 -0.07 7.27 -0.27
N LEU A 52 0.01 8.46 -0.89
CA LEU A 52 1.06 9.45 -0.68
C LEU A 52 0.67 10.55 0.33
N SER A 53 -0.61 10.76 0.58
CA SER A 53 -1.10 11.83 1.48
C SER A 53 -0.63 11.65 2.93
N HIS A 54 -0.40 10.41 3.38
CA HIS A 54 0.24 10.13 4.67
C HIS A 54 1.69 10.61 4.77
N HIS A 55 2.33 11.01 3.66
CA HIS A 55 3.68 11.56 3.60
C HIS A 55 3.69 13.10 3.48
N GLU A 56 2.55 13.75 3.23
CA GLU A 56 2.46 15.21 3.03
C GLU A 56 2.80 16.01 4.30
N ASN A 57 2.70 15.37 5.48
CA ASN A 57 3.21 15.95 6.73
C ASN A 57 4.73 16.16 6.76
N LEU A 58 5.50 15.66 5.78
CA LEU A 58 6.93 15.95 5.65
C LEU A 58 7.24 16.94 4.51
N VAL A 59 6.42 16.98 3.46
CA VAL A 59 6.60 17.92 2.34
C VAL A 59 6.20 19.34 2.73
N SER A 60 5.17 19.49 3.58
CA SER A 60 4.75 20.80 4.11
C SER A 60 5.88 21.52 4.87
N PHE A 61 6.79 20.78 5.53
CA PHE A 61 7.96 21.38 6.20
C PHE A 61 9.05 21.84 5.24
N LEU A 62 9.19 21.22 4.06
CA LEU A 62 10.18 21.65 3.07
C LEU A 62 9.72 22.90 2.30
N GLU A 63 8.41 23.10 2.15
CA GLU A 63 7.86 24.34 1.57
C GLU A 63 7.93 25.53 2.54
N THR A 64 7.96 25.32 3.86
CA THR A 64 8.04 26.42 4.84
C THR A 64 9.44 26.95 5.12
N VAL A 65 10.50 26.24 4.70
CA VAL A 65 11.90 26.65 4.99
C VAL A 65 12.52 27.48 3.87
N ASN A 66 11.89 27.59 2.69
CA ASN A 66 12.43 28.34 1.56
C ASN A 66 11.50 29.47 1.08
N GLN A 67 11.41 30.55 1.86
CA GLN A 67 11.27 31.90 1.28
C GLN A 67 11.88 32.94 2.24
N PRO A 68 12.83 33.75 1.75
CA PRO A 68 12.39 34.90 0.95
C PRO A 68 13.24 35.23 -0.29
N HIS A 69 12.54 35.80 -1.28
CA HIS A 69 12.98 36.73 -2.33
C HIS A 69 13.77 36.25 -3.57
N HIS A 70 13.07 36.40 -4.71
CA HIS A 70 13.51 36.75 -6.08
C HIS A 70 14.65 35.96 -6.75
N GLN A 71 14.30 35.23 -7.81
CA GLN A 71 14.89 35.43 -9.14
C GLN A 71 14.03 34.74 -10.22
N ASN A 72 13.66 35.48 -11.26
CA ASN A 72 13.03 34.97 -12.47
C ASN A 72 14.02 34.05 -13.20
N VAL A 73 13.88 32.74 -13.03
CA VAL A 73 14.55 31.74 -13.89
C VAL A 73 13.45 30.96 -14.59
N SER A 74 13.27 31.26 -15.87
CA SER A 74 12.43 30.47 -16.77
C SER A 74 13.05 29.09 -16.96
N VAL A 75 12.53 28.10 -16.24
CA VAL A 75 12.83 26.68 -16.48
C VAL A 75 11.80 26.17 -17.47
N PRO A 76 12.19 25.48 -18.56
CA PRO A 76 11.24 24.93 -19.53
C PRO A 76 10.30 23.93 -18.84
N SER A 77 9.00 24.24 -18.92
CA SER A 77 7.89 23.37 -18.57
C SER A 77 7.95 22.11 -19.41
N ASN A 78 8.56 21.03 -18.92
CA ASN A 78 8.31 19.70 -19.46
C ASN A 78 6.98 19.21 -18.89
N ASN A 79 5.90 19.78 -19.44
CA ASN A 79 4.58 19.20 -19.34
C ASN A 79 4.59 17.91 -20.15
N VAL A 80 5.02 16.81 -19.53
CA VAL A 80 4.55 15.50 -19.95
C VAL A 80 3.08 15.47 -19.53
N HIS A 81 2.21 15.95 -20.43
CA HIS A 81 0.82 15.55 -20.46
C HIS A 81 0.80 14.03 -20.54
N ALA A 82 0.81 13.36 -19.39
CA ALA A 82 0.19 12.05 -19.31
C ALA A 82 -1.28 12.33 -19.66
N PRO A 83 -1.84 11.68 -20.70
CA PRO A 83 -3.24 11.89 -21.04
C PRO A 83 -4.05 11.59 -19.78
N TYR A 84 -4.97 12.49 -19.47
CA TYR A 84 -5.99 12.36 -18.43
C TYR A 84 -6.63 10.96 -18.55
N ALA A 85 -6.04 10.01 -17.85
CA ALA A 85 -6.54 8.67 -17.70
C ALA A 85 -7.73 8.82 -16.74
N SER A 86 -8.89 8.39 -17.24
CA SER A 86 -10.18 8.42 -16.57
C SER A 86 -10.02 8.18 -15.06
N ASP A 87 -10.71 8.93 -14.19
CA ASP A 87 -10.59 8.84 -12.71
C ASP A 87 -10.73 7.41 -12.13
N LYS A 88 -11.15 6.43 -12.93
CA LYS A 88 -11.21 5.00 -12.60
C LYS A 88 -9.91 4.22 -12.86
N GLU A 89 -8.98 4.75 -13.66
CA GLU A 89 -7.71 4.08 -14.03
C GLU A 89 -6.59 4.29 -12.99
N HIS A 90 -6.86 5.03 -11.92
CA HIS A 90 -5.89 5.34 -10.87
C HIS A 90 -6.37 4.92 -9.47
N MET A 91 -7.02 3.77 -9.36
CA MET A 91 -7.35 3.16 -8.08
C MET A 91 -6.31 2.10 -7.70
N CYS A 92 -5.61 2.30 -6.58
CA CYS A 92 -4.82 1.26 -5.95
C CYS A 92 -5.77 0.27 -5.27
N THR A 93 -5.68 -1.00 -5.66
CA THR A 93 -6.49 -2.08 -5.06
C THR A 93 -5.59 -2.99 -4.24
N VAL A 94 -6.00 -3.24 -3.00
CA VAL A 94 -5.32 -4.14 -2.07
C VAL A 94 -6.30 -5.17 -1.53
N VAL A 95 -5.78 -6.33 -1.15
CA VAL A 95 -6.57 -7.42 -0.57
C VAL A 95 -5.98 -7.80 0.78
N TYR A 96 -6.83 -7.79 1.82
CA TYR A 96 -6.48 -8.34 3.12
C TYR A 96 -7.09 -9.72 3.29
N PHE A 97 -6.28 -10.66 3.79
CA PHE A 97 -6.78 -11.95 4.25
C PHE A 97 -7.31 -11.83 5.67
N ASP A 98 -8.51 -12.36 5.91
CA ASP A 98 -9.10 -12.35 7.25
C ASP A 98 -8.28 -13.21 8.23
N ASP A 99 -7.74 -14.33 7.75
CA ASP A 99 -6.94 -15.26 8.54
C ASP A 99 -5.46 -14.84 8.62
N CYS A 100 -4.88 -15.04 9.80
CA CYS A 100 -3.49 -14.71 10.06
C CYS A 100 -2.56 -15.77 9.53
N MET A 101 -1.44 -15.33 8.97
CA MET A 101 -0.49 -16.23 8.35
C MET A 101 0.95 -15.77 8.55
N SER A 102 1.87 -16.72 8.40
CA SER A 102 3.30 -16.40 8.39
C SER A 102 3.65 -15.53 7.18
N ILE A 103 4.76 -14.78 7.28
CA ILE A 103 5.27 -13.97 6.16
C ILE A 103 5.46 -14.80 4.87
N HIS A 104 5.93 -16.04 4.99
CA HIS A 104 6.13 -16.93 3.86
C HIS A 104 4.81 -17.35 3.21
N GLN A 105 3.79 -17.65 4.01
CA GLN A 105 2.44 -17.95 3.50
C GLN A 105 1.81 -16.71 2.86
N CYS A 106 2.04 -15.52 3.41
CA CYS A 106 1.57 -14.27 2.83
C CYS A 106 2.15 -14.06 1.43
N LYS A 107 3.48 -14.22 1.29
CA LYS A 107 4.17 -14.15 0.00
C LYS A 107 3.56 -15.11 -1.03
N ILE A 108 3.49 -16.41 -0.71
CA ILE A 108 2.94 -17.42 -1.63
C ILE A 108 1.48 -17.12 -2.01
N SER A 109 0.68 -16.66 -1.06
CA SER A 109 -0.73 -16.33 -1.30
C SER A 109 -0.85 -15.15 -2.26
N CYS A 110 -0.07 -14.09 -2.06
CA CYS A 110 -0.07 -12.93 -2.95
C CYS A 110 0.50 -13.25 -4.34
N GLU A 111 1.53 -14.09 -4.44
CA GLU A 111 2.06 -14.60 -5.72
C GLU A 111 0.96 -15.39 -6.47
N SER A 112 0.25 -16.27 -5.77
CA SER A 112 -0.83 -17.08 -6.34
C SER A 112 -2.04 -16.24 -6.79
N MET A 113 -2.24 -15.07 -6.18
CA MET A 113 -3.25 -14.09 -6.60
C MET A 113 -2.80 -13.22 -7.78
N GLY A 114 -1.53 -13.29 -8.18
CA GLY A 114 -0.96 -12.44 -9.23
C GLY A 114 -0.67 -11.00 -8.79
N ALA A 115 -0.56 -10.75 -7.48
CA ALA A 115 -0.24 -9.43 -6.94
C ALA A 115 1.17 -8.98 -7.33
N SER A 116 1.42 -7.67 -7.30
CA SER A 116 2.74 -7.09 -7.62
C SER A 116 3.64 -6.98 -6.41
N LYS A 117 3.06 -6.78 -5.23
CA LYS A 117 3.78 -6.59 -3.97
C LYS A 117 2.99 -7.22 -2.84
N TYR A 118 3.62 -7.43 -1.70
CA TYR A 118 2.91 -7.72 -0.46
C TYR A 118 3.42 -6.88 0.70
N ARG A 119 2.54 -6.66 1.67
CA ARG A 119 2.87 -6.16 3.00
C ARG A 119 2.42 -7.18 4.02
N TRP A 120 3.34 -7.57 4.88
CA TRP A 120 3.06 -8.41 6.03
C TRP A 120 3.27 -7.60 7.31
N PHE A 121 2.19 -7.34 8.04
CA PHE A 121 2.26 -6.65 9.32
C PHE A 121 2.74 -7.60 10.41
N HIS A 122 3.46 -7.08 11.40
CA HIS A 122 4.05 -7.92 12.46
C HIS A 122 3.02 -8.50 13.42
N ASN A 123 1.74 -8.19 13.23
CA ASN A 123 0.61 -8.87 13.87
C ASN A 123 0.06 -10.06 13.05
N ALA A 124 0.79 -10.51 12.02
CA ALA A 124 0.44 -11.60 11.11
C ALA A 124 -0.69 -11.31 10.11
N CYS A 125 -1.08 -10.04 9.93
CA CYS A 125 -1.97 -9.61 8.86
C CYS A 125 -1.24 -9.56 7.51
N CYS A 126 -1.85 -10.13 6.47
CA CYS A 126 -1.33 -10.16 5.12
C CYS A 126 -2.14 -9.24 4.20
N GLU A 127 -1.43 -8.40 3.44
CA GLU A 127 -1.98 -7.50 2.43
C GLU A 127 -1.30 -7.78 1.09
N CYS A 128 -2.09 -8.18 0.08
CA CYS A 128 -1.63 -8.28 -1.30
C CYS A 128 -1.94 -6.98 -2.04
N ILE A 129 -0.95 -6.48 -2.77
CA ILE A 129 -0.98 -5.14 -3.35
C ILE A 129 -1.01 -5.24 -4.87
N GLY A 130 -1.99 -4.58 -5.46
CA GLY A 130 -2.21 -4.57 -6.89
C GLY A 130 -1.14 -3.81 -7.69
N PRO A 131 -1.10 -4.03 -9.01
CA PRO A 131 -0.15 -3.38 -9.91
C PRO A 131 -0.31 -1.87 -10.04
N GLU A 132 -1.48 -1.32 -9.71
CA GLU A 132 -1.80 0.11 -9.81
C GLU A 132 -1.25 0.94 -8.63
N CYS A 133 -0.83 0.29 -7.55
CA CYS A 133 -0.31 0.95 -6.36
C CYS A 133 1.14 1.42 -6.57
N ILE A 134 1.45 2.66 -6.16
CA ILE A 134 2.79 3.26 -6.32
C ILE A 134 3.76 2.65 -5.31
N ASP A 135 3.36 2.58 -4.04
CA ASP A 135 4.18 2.08 -2.93
C ASP A 135 3.66 0.69 -2.50
N TYR A 136 3.55 0.45 -1.20
CA TYR A 136 3.14 -0.84 -0.64
C TYR A 136 1.74 -0.80 -0.03
N GLY A 137 0.78 -0.17 -0.71
CA GLY A 137 -0.62 -0.17 -0.29
C GLY A 137 -0.87 0.61 1.01
N SER A 138 -1.86 0.19 1.79
CA SER A 138 -2.21 0.90 3.02
C SER A 138 -1.20 0.62 4.13
N LYS A 139 -0.87 1.65 4.91
CA LYS A 139 -0.09 1.48 6.16
C LYS A 139 -0.96 1.06 7.35
N THR A 140 -2.26 0.83 7.12
CA THR A 140 -3.23 0.48 8.16
C THR A 140 -3.62 -0.99 8.04
N VAL A 141 -3.53 -1.71 9.15
CA VAL A 141 -3.98 -3.11 9.27
C VAL A 141 -5.51 -3.17 9.14
N LYS A 142 -6.03 -4.06 8.28
CA LYS A 142 -7.47 -4.29 8.09
C LYS A 142 -7.92 -5.75 8.13
N CYS A 143 -7.03 -6.69 8.50
CA CYS A 143 -7.39 -8.09 8.69
C CYS A 143 -8.30 -8.27 9.92
N MET A 144 -9.34 -9.10 9.82
CA MET A 144 -10.36 -9.24 10.86
C MET A 144 -9.96 -10.17 12.03
N ASN A 145 -9.21 -11.25 11.76
CA ASN A 145 -8.94 -12.28 12.77
C ASN A 145 -7.53 -12.20 13.40
N CYS A 146 -6.79 -11.11 13.14
CA CYS A 146 -5.43 -10.95 13.66
C CYS A 146 -5.37 -10.09 14.91
N MET A 147 -4.62 -10.58 15.90
CA MET A 147 -4.48 -9.90 17.19
C MET A 147 -3.85 -8.51 17.02
N PHE A 148 -4.14 -7.62 17.96
CA PHE A 148 -3.62 -6.24 18.01
C PHE A 148 -2.24 -6.15 18.65
#